data_AF-A0AAU4BJW4-F1
#
_entry.id   AF-A0AAU4BJW4-F1
#
_cell.length_a   1.000
_cell.length_b   1.000
_cell.length_c   1.000
_cell.angle_alpha   90.00
_cell.angle_beta   90.00
_cell.angle_gamma   90.00
#
_symmetry.space_group_name_H-M   'P 1'
#
loop_
_entity.id
_entity.type
_entity.pdbx_description
1 polymer ?
#
loop_
_entity_poly.entity_id
_entity_poly.type
_entity_poly.pdbx_seq_one_letter_code
_entity_poly.pdbx_strand_id
1 'polypeptide(L)' 'MRMLLAAAGLPASDDEIDELAAGYTQLRAAVDALNAVPAARYGEPALRFRASAEVVEDWGLDLNRG' A
#
# COMPACT_ATOMS: atom_id res chain seq x y z
N MET A 1 17.01 1.48 -4.42
CA MET A 1 16.17 0.26 -4.40
C MET A 1 16.89 -0.94 -3.79
N ARG A 2 18.08 -1.32 -4.29
CA ARG A 2 18.86 -2.48 -3.81
C ARG A 2 19.04 -2.58 -2.28
N MET A 3 19.41 -1.49 -1.59
CA MET A 3 19.52 -1.50 -0.11
C MET A 3 18.19 -1.76 0.60
N LEU A 4 17.06 -1.25 0.07
CA LEU A 4 15.74 -1.42 0.67
C LEU A 4 15.27 -2.88 0.56
N LEU A 5 15.47 -3.49 -0.61
CA LEU A 5 15.13 -4.90 -0.84
C LEU A 5 16.00 -5.82 0.02
N ALA A 6 17.31 -5.55 0.11
CA ALA A 6 18.20 -6.29 0.99
C ALA A 6 17.79 -6.19 2.47
N ALA A 7 17.42 -5.00 2.95
CA ALA A 7 16.95 -4.80 4.32
C ALA A 7 15.62 -5.53 4.59
N ALA A 8 14.77 -5.66 3.56
CA ALA A 8 13.52 -6.44 3.63
C ALA A 8 13.74 -7.96 3.48
N GLY A 9 14.97 -8.42 3.24
CA GLY A 9 15.27 -9.82 2.97
C GLY A 9 14.69 -10.32 1.65
N LEU A 10 14.40 -9.42 0.71
CA LEU A 10 13.81 -9.74 -0.59
C LEU A 10 14.92 -9.88 -1.63
N PRO A 11 15.13 -11.08 -2.20
CA PRO A 11 16.03 -11.23 -3.33
C PRO A 11 15.41 -10.57 -4.57
N ALA A 12 16.23 -9.88 -5.35
CA ALA A 12 15.85 -9.32 -6.64
C ALA A 12 17.05 -9.33 -7.59
N SER A 13 16.79 -9.65 -8.84
CA SER A 13 17.73 -9.48 -9.96
C SER A 13 17.99 -7.99 -10.25
N ASP A 14 19.01 -7.70 -11.06
CA ASP A 14 19.30 -6.33 -11.46
C ASP A 14 18.18 -5.74 -12.34
N ASP A 15 17.61 -6.53 -13.24
CA ASP A 15 16.49 -6.11 -14.09
C ASP A 15 15.25 -5.72 -13.26
N GLU A 16 14.88 -6.53 -12.26
CA GLU A 16 13.78 -6.22 -11.33
C GLU A 16 14.06 -4.94 -10.52
N ILE A 17 15.32 -4.73 -10.13
CA ILE A 17 15.73 -3.53 -9.40
C ILE A 17 15.59 -2.28 -10.26
N ASP A 18 15.95 -2.37 -11.54
CA ASP A 18 15.88 -1.26 -12.48
C ASP A 18 14.43 -0.90 -12.82
N GLU A 19 13.57 -1.89 -13.02
CA GLU A 19 12.12 -1.67 -13.21
C GLU A 19 11.48 -1.01 -11.98
N LEU A 20 11.77 -1.53 -10.78
CA LEU A 20 11.28 -0.94 -9.53
C LEU A 20 11.80 0.48 -9.31
N ALA A 21 13.07 0.74 -9.65
CA ALA A 21 13.67 2.06 -9.55
C ALA A 21 13.03 3.06 -10.53
N ALA A 22 12.75 2.62 -11.76
CA ALA A 22 12.06 3.44 -12.77
C ALA A 22 10.64 3.83 -12.32
N GLY A 23 9.90 2.91 -11.69
CA GLY A 23 8.56 3.17 -11.16
C GLY A 23 8.53 4.03 -9.88
N TYR A 24 9.64 4.09 -9.13
CA TYR A 24 9.66 4.71 -7.81
C TYR A 24 9.28 6.19 -7.81
N THR A 25 9.69 6.96 -8.81
CA THR A 25 9.39 8.41 -8.88
C THR A 25 7.88 8.68 -8.91
N GLN A 26 7.12 7.89 -9.65
CA GLN A 26 5.66 8.04 -9.71
C GLN A 26 5.00 7.67 -8.37
N LEU A 27 5.46 6.56 -7.76
CA LEU A 27 4.99 6.15 -6.44
C LEU A 27 5.30 7.20 -5.38
N ARG A 28 6.50 7.79 -5.42
CA ARG A 28 6.89 8.85 -4.48
C ARG A 28 5.97 10.07 -4.60
N ALA A 29 5.71 10.53 -5.83
CA ALA A 29 4.81 11.66 -6.07
C ALA A 29 3.39 11.38 -5.57
N ALA A 30 2.88 10.16 -5.76
CA ALA A 30 1.56 9.77 -5.26
C ALA A 30 1.50 9.76 -3.71
N VAL A 31 2.53 9.24 -3.05
CA VAL A 31 2.64 9.25 -1.58
C VAL A 31 2.72 10.67 -1.04
N ASP A 32 3.48 11.55 -1.69
CA ASP A 32 3.60 12.95 -1.30
C ASP A 32 2.26 13.69 -1.47
N ALA A 33 1.54 13.42 -2.57
CA ALA A 33 0.20 13.97 -2.78
C ALA A 33 -0.81 13.53 -1.70
N LEU A 34 -0.75 12.27 -1.28
CA LEU A 34 -1.60 11.77 -0.18
C LEU A 34 -1.29 12.47 1.14
N ASN A 35 -0.01 12.69 1.46
CA ASN A 35 0.40 13.39 2.68
C ASN A 35 0.10 14.90 2.66
N ALA A 36 -0.11 15.49 1.48
CA ALA A 36 -0.52 16.89 1.36
C ALA A 36 -1.98 17.12 1.78
N VAL A 37 -2.80 16.06 1.86
CA VAL A 37 -4.20 16.15 2.33
C VAL A 37 -4.21 16.13 3.87
N PRO A 38 -4.58 17.23 4.56
CA PRO A 38 -4.50 17.30 6.02
C PRO A 38 -5.34 16.22 6.72
N ALA A 39 -6.50 15.88 6.14
CA ALA A 39 -7.39 14.82 6.63
C ALA A 39 -6.80 13.41 6.48
N ALA A 40 -5.91 13.18 5.50
CA ALA A 40 -5.21 11.90 5.33
C ALA A 40 -3.95 11.82 6.20
N ARG A 41 -3.27 12.96 6.41
CA ARG A 41 -2.04 13.07 7.21
C ARG A 41 -2.23 12.75 8.70
N TYR A 42 -3.39 13.10 9.25
CA TYR A 42 -3.74 12.85 10.65
C TYR A 42 -5.04 12.03 10.80
N GLY A 43 -5.51 11.45 9.68
CA GLY A 43 -6.68 10.59 9.70
C GLY A 43 -6.45 9.37 10.57
N GLU A 44 -7.48 8.97 11.30
CA GLU A 44 -7.46 7.69 11.98
C GLU A 44 -7.29 6.57 10.93
N PRO A 45 -6.47 5.54 11.18
CA PRO A 45 -6.31 4.44 10.24
C PRO A 45 -7.68 3.91 9.82
N ALA A 46 -7.91 3.81 8.51
CA ALA A 46 -9.19 3.34 7.96
C ALA A 46 -9.59 1.97 8.51
N LEU A 47 -8.60 1.17 8.90
CA LEU A 47 -8.76 -0.07 9.62
C LEU A 47 -8.12 0.07 11.01
N ARG A 48 -8.96 0.08 12.03
CA ARG A 48 -8.54 -0.16 13.41
C ARG A 48 -8.63 -1.63 13.69
N PHE A 49 -7.54 -2.22 14.14
CA PHE A 49 -7.59 -3.54 14.74
C PHE A 49 -8.49 -3.49 15.98
N ARG A 50 -9.53 -4.31 15.99
CA ARG A 50 -10.40 -4.52 17.15
C ARG A 50 -10.25 -5.99 17.52
N ALA A 51 -9.67 -6.28 18.68
CA ALA A 51 -9.40 -7.65 19.13
C ALA A 51 -10.68 -8.50 19.28
N SER A 52 -11.84 -7.86 19.37
CA SER A 52 -13.17 -8.49 19.45
C SER A 52 -14.00 -8.32 18.18
N ALA A 53 -13.42 -7.87 17.07
CA ALA A 53 -14.19 -7.75 15.83
C ALA A 53 -14.54 -9.15 15.33
N GLU A 54 -15.84 -9.44 15.26
CA GLU A 54 -16.35 -10.53 14.44
C GLU A 54 -15.87 -10.35 13.00
N VAL A 55 -15.48 -11.44 12.36
CA VAL A 55 -15.13 -11.46 10.94
C VAL A 55 -16.36 -10.99 10.17
N VAL A 56 -16.29 -9.80 9.58
CA VAL A 56 -17.29 -9.37 8.60
C VAL A 56 -16.94 -10.10 7.30
N GLU A 57 -17.64 -11.20 7.04
CA GLU A 57 -17.48 -12.00 5.80
C GLU A 57 -18.07 -11.28 4.57
N ASP A 58 -18.87 -10.25 4.76
CA ASP A 58 -19.52 -9.53 3.67
C ASP A 58 -18.81 -8.20 3.35
N TRP A 59 -17.95 -8.25 2.33
CA TRP A 59 -17.31 -7.09 1.73
C TRP A 59 -18.13 -6.46 0.58
N GLY A 60 -19.45 -6.67 0.54
CA GLY A 60 -20.34 -5.94 -0.35
C GLY A 60 -20.02 -6.10 -1.84
N LEU A 61 -19.46 -7.25 -2.25
CA LEU A 61 -19.46 -7.63 -3.65
C LEU A 61 -20.86 -8.19 -3.96
N ASP A 62 -21.74 -7.30 -4.39
CA ASP A 62 -23.03 -7.63 -4.98
C ASP A 62 -22.80 -8.45 -6.27
N LEU A 63 -22.62 -9.76 -6.09
CA LEU A 63 -22.58 -10.74 -7.16
C LEU A 63 -24.01 -11.11 -7.59
N ASN A 64 -24.84 -10.13 -7.94
CA ASN A 64 -26.05 -10.40 -8.70
C ASN A 64 -26.60 -9.15 -9.43
N ARG A 65 -26.06 -8.86 -10.61
CA ARG A 65 -26.85 -8.26 -11.69
C ARG A 65 -27.23 -9.34 -12.70
N GLY A 66 -28.45 -9.83 -12.54
CA GLY A 66 -29.19 -10.66 -13.48
C GLY A 66 -30.67 -10.41 -13.29
#